data_AF-A0ABD2TNM7-F1
#
_entry.id   AF-A0ABD2TNM7-F1
#
_cell.length_a   1.000
_cell.length_b   1.000
_cell.length_c   1.000
_cell.angle_alpha   90.00
_cell.angle_beta   90.00
_cell.angle_gamma   90.00
#
_symmetry.space_group_name_H-M   'P 1'
#
loop_
_entity.id
_entity.type
_entity.pdbx_description
1 polymer ?
#
loop_
_entity_poly.entity_id
_entity_poly.type
_entity_poly.pdbx_seq_one_letter_code
_entity_poly.pdbx_strand_id
1 'polypeptide(L)'
;MVDVKLLGLWYNPFSHRVEWALKIKGVEYEYIEDDLHNKSSLLLESNPIHKKVPVLIHNGKPICESMVIVEYIDETFEGPSILPKDPYDRAIARFWAKFLDDKMAAVGKSFFLKGEEQEKAKEEAYEILKILDNELKDKKLFVGDKFGFADIAANFMGIWVEVFEEASGVVLVTCHTPKPDVMARAQTPPDT
;
A
#
# COMPACT_ATOMS: atom_id res chain seq x y z
N MET A 1 -12.59 -26.01 -6.17
CA MET A 1 -12.10 -25.13 -5.09
C MET A 1 -11.30 -24.04 -5.79
N VAL A 2 -11.56 -22.76 -5.49
CA VAL A 2 -10.77 -21.68 -6.06
C VAL A 2 -9.39 -21.74 -5.41
N ASP A 3 -8.32 -21.88 -6.20
CA ASP A 3 -6.95 -21.93 -5.69
C ASP A 3 -6.35 -20.52 -5.76
N VAL A 4 -6.15 -19.91 -4.59
CA VAL A 4 -5.58 -18.55 -4.47
C VAL A 4 -4.35 -18.64 -3.57
N LYS A 5 -3.21 -18.20 -4.09
CA LYS A 5 -1.95 -18.13 -3.35
C LYS A 5 -1.38 -16.73 -3.43
N LEU A 6 -0.84 -16.24 -2.33
CA LEU A 6 -0.12 -14.98 -2.27
C LEU A 6 1.33 -15.27 -1.90
N LEU A 7 2.24 -15.07 -2.85
CA LEU A 7 3.67 -15.01 -2.56
C LEU A 7 3.97 -13.62 -2.03
N GLY A 8 4.50 -13.55 -0.82
CA GLY A 8 4.70 -12.30 -0.10
C GLY A 8 5.94 -12.32 0.80
N LEU A 9 6.13 -11.18 1.46
CA LEU A 9 7.05 -11.03 2.58
C LEU A 9 6.29 -10.36 3.72
N TRP A 10 6.36 -10.90 4.93
CA TRP A 10 5.52 -10.44 6.04
C TRP A 10 5.75 -8.97 6.43
N TYR A 11 6.93 -8.42 6.14
CA TYR A 11 7.31 -7.02 6.42
C TYR A 11 7.28 -6.13 5.17
N ASN A 12 6.61 -6.56 4.09
CA ASN A 12 6.56 -5.82 2.85
C ASN A 12 5.24 -5.06 2.70
N PRO A 13 5.26 -3.71 2.62
CA PRO A 13 4.06 -2.88 2.47
C PRO A 13 3.23 -3.26 1.23
N PHE A 14 3.88 -3.65 0.12
CA PHE A 14 3.22 -4.06 -1.10
C PHE A 14 2.46 -5.39 -0.93
N SER A 15 2.96 -6.32 -0.11
CA SER A 15 2.27 -7.59 0.18
C SER A 15 1.02 -7.35 1.00
N HIS A 16 1.08 -6.48 2.00
CA HIS A 16 -0.08 -6.12 2.81
C HIS A 16 -1.23 -5.50 2.01
N ARG A 17 -0.94 -4.77 0.93
CA ARG A 17 -1.99 -4.24 0.05
C ARG A 17 -2.86 -5.35 -0.53
N VAL A 18 -2.22 -6.44 -0.97
CA VAL A 18 -2.91 -7.61 -1.54
C VAL A 18 -3.65 -8.37 -0.46
N GLU A 19 -3.04 -8.58 0.71
CA GLU A 19 -3.72 -9.20 1.85
C GLU A 19 -4.96 -8.44 2.27
N TRP A 20 -4.90 -7.10 2.33
CA TRP A 20 -6.05 -6.26 2.68
C TRP A 20 -7.16 -6.40 1.65
N ALA A 21 -6.85 -6.39 0.35
CA ALA A 21 -7.83 -6.60 -0.70
C ALA A 21 -8.50 -7.98 -0.61
N LEU A 22 -7.72 -9.05 -0.39
CA LEU A 22 -8.26 -10.40 -0.19
C LEU A 22 -9.16 -10.48 1.05
N LYS A 23 -8.74 -9.87 2.16
CA LYS A 23 -9.52 -9.79 3.42
C LYS A 23 -10.82 -9.01 3.24
N ILE A 24 -10.80 -7.87 2.53
CA ILE A 24 -12.01 -7.07 2.22
C ILE A 24 -13.02 -7.89 1.41
N LYS A 25 -12.53 -8.69 0.45
CA LYS A 25 -13.37 -9.58 -0.37
C LYS A 25 -13.77 -10.88 0.31
N GLY A 26 -13.22 -11.17 1.49
CA GLY A 26 -13.46 -12.44 2.18
C GLY A 26 -12.93 -13.66 1.41
N VAL A 27 -11.85 -13.48 0.64
CA VAL A 27 -11.24 -14.56 -0.14
C VAL A 27 -10.25 -15.31 0.73
N GLU A 28 -10.44 -16.62 0.87
CA GLU A 28 -9.46 -17.52 1.47
C GLU A 28 -8.27 -17.73 0.52
N TYR A 29 -7.05 -17.73 1.05
CA TYR A 29 -5.83 -17.89 0.28
C TYR A 29 -4.72 -18.55 1.10
N GLU A 30 -3.79 -19.21 0.41
CA GLU A 30 -2.53 -19.68 0.98
C GLU A 30 -1.49 -18.56 0.89
N TYR A 31 -0.94 -18.14 2.04
CA TYR A 31 0.20 -17.22 2.06
C TYR A 31 1.52 -17.99 2.02
N ILE A 32 2.39 -17.64 1.09
CA ILE A 32 3.70 -18.26 0.90
C ILE A 32 4.76 -17.18 1.11
N GLU A 33 5.49 -17.28 2.22
CA GLU A 33 6.63 -16.39 2.51
C GLU A 33 7.78 -16.70 1.55
N ASP A 34 8.31 -15.67 0.88
CA ASP A 34 9.52 -15.76 0.07
C ASP A 34 10.73 -15.13 0.80
N ASP A 35 11.92 -15.25 0.22
CA ASP A 35 13.17 -14.70 0.77
C ASP A 35 13.80 -13.74 -0.25
N LEU A 36 14.11 -12.51 0.19
CA LEU A 36 14.75 -11.49 -0.65
C LEU A 36 16.17 -11.87 -1.10
N HIS A 37 16.90 -12.62 -0.27
CA HIS A 37 18.27 -13.07 -0.51
C HIS A 37 18.31 -14.39 -1.29
N ASN A 38 17.35 -15.28 -1.04
CA ASN A 38 17.26 -16.59 -1.69
C ASN A 38 15.87 -16.81 -2.31
N LYS A 39 15.60 -16.05 -3.38
CA LYS A 39 14.29 -16.06 -4.07
C LYS A 39 13.89 -17.47 -4.51
N SER A 40 12.66 -17.86 -4.18
CA SER A 40 12.12 -19.17 -4.55
C SER A 40 12.04 -19.37 -6.06
N SER A 41 12.12 -20.62 -6.52
CA SER A 41 11.86 -20.96 -7.93
C SER A 41 10.45 -20.54 -8.37
N LEU A 42 9.48 -20.69 -7.47
CA LEU A 42 8.09 -20.28 -7.72
C LEU A 42 7.98 -18.78 -8.03
N LEU A 43 8.69 -17.91 -7.29
CA LEU A 43 8.73 -16.47 -7.58
C LEU A 43 9.42 -16.17 -8.90
N LEU A 44 10.57 -16.81 -9.18
CA LEU A 44 11.31 -16.58 -10.41
C LEU A 44 10.55 -17.03 -11.66
N GLU A 45 9.77 -18.11 -11.55
CA GLU A 45 8.88 -18.61 -12.60
C GLU A 45 7.62 -17.75 -12.75
N SER A 46 7.05 -17.29 -11.64
CA SER A 46 5.79 -16.52 -11.64
C SER A 46 5.96 -15.05 -12.00
N ASN A 47 7.12 -14.45 -11.67
CA ASN A 47 7.48 -13.08 -12.02
C ASN A 47 8.90 -13.02 -12.63
N PRO A 48 9.09 -13.54 -13.86
CA PRO A 48 10.41 -13.63 -14.48
C PRO A 48 11.01 -12.25 -14.82
N ILE A 49 10.16 -11.23 -14.97
CA ILE A 49 10.56 -9.88 -15.36
C ILE A 49 11.14 -9.11 -14.18
N HIS A 50 10.36 -8.93 -13.11
CA HIS A 50 10.78 -8.12 -11.97
C HIS A 50 11.36 -8.94 -10.82
N LYS A 51 11.01 -10.23 -10.72
CA LYS A 51 11.48 -11.15 -9.67
C LYS A 51 11.24 -10.57 -8.27
N LYS A 52 10.06 -9.98 -8.07
CA LYS A 52 9.64 -9.28 -6.84
C LYS A 52 8.29 -9.80 -6.37
N VAL A 53 8.11 -9.80 -5.06
CA VAL A 53 6.80 -9.97 -4.40
C VAL A 53 6.13 -8.59 -4.22
N PRO A 54 4.79 -8.52 -4.10
CA PRO A 54 3.85 -9.65 -4.12
C PRO A 54 3.61 -10.25 -5.50
N VAL A 55 3.27 -11.54 -5.52
CA VAL A 55 2.68 -12.21 -6.68
C VAL A 55 1.44 -12.97 -6.22
N LEU A 56 0.29 -12.66 -6.84
CA LEU A 56 -0.94 -13.44 -6.64
C LEU A 56 -0.98 -14.55 -7.69
N ILE A 57 -1.17 -15.79 -7.28
CA ILE A 57 -1.39 -16.91 -8.19
C ILE A 57 -2.84 -17.35 -8.01
N HIS A 58 -3.66 -17.13 -9.04
CA HIS A 58 -5.07 -17.52 -9.05
C HIS A 58 -5.29 -18.62 -10.10
N ASN A 59 -5.62 -19.82 -9.64
CA ASN A 59 -5.77 -21.03 -10.47
C ASN A 59 -4.55 -21.26 -11.39
N GLY A 60 -3.35 -21.16 -10.81
CA GLY A 60 -2.08 -21.34 -11.51
C GLY A 60 -1.65 -20.18 -12.42
N LYS A 61 -2.40 -19.06 -12.46
CA LYS A 61 -2.06 -17.89 -13.27
C LYS A 61 -1.47 -16.79 -12.38
N PRO A 62 -0.21 -16.37 -12.60
CA PRO A 62 0.39 -15.32 -11.80
C PRO A 62 -0.04 -13.91 -12.24
N ILE A 63 -0.26 -13.03 -11.28
CA ILE A 63 -0.49 -11.59 -11.42
C ILE A 63 0.54 -10.87 -10.56
N CYS A 64 1.24 -9.90 -11.14
CA CYS A 64 2.30 -9.12 -10.51
C CYS A 64 1.87 -7.66 -10.32
N GLU A 65 2.67 -6.90 -9.56
CA GLU A 65 2.45 -5.49 -9.18
C GLU A 65 1.27 -5.31 -8.23
N SER A 66 1.53 -4.81 -7.02
CA SER A 66 0.53 -4.85 -5.93
C SER A 66 -0.79 -4.18 -6.28
N MET A 67 -0.76 -3.01 -6.94
CA MET A 67 -2.00 -2.29 -7.27
C MET A 67 -2.74 -2.89 -8.47
N VAL A 68 -2.01 -3.55 -9.39
CA VAL A 68 -2.63 -4.34 -10.46
C VAL A 68 -3.32 -5.57 -9.87
N ILE A 69 -2.67 -6.24 -8.90
CA ILE A 69 -3.26 -7.36 -8.16
C ILE A 69 -4.51 -6.92 -7.39
N VAL A 70 -4.49 -5.76 -6.70
CA VAL A 70 -5.66 -5.24 -5.97
C VAL A 70 -6.82 -4.96 -6.92
N GLU A 71 -6.57 -4.37 -8.10
CA GLU A 71 -7.61 -4.14 -9.11
C GLU A 71 -8.18 -5.47 -9.64
N TYR A 72 -7.31 -6.44 -9.94
CA TYR A 72 -7.72 -7.79 -10.34
C TYR A 72 -8.61 -8.47 -9.30
N ILE A 73 -8.26 -8.36 -8.00
CA ILE A 73 -9.08 -8.88 -6.90
C ILE A 73 -10.44 -8.19 -6.87
N ASP A 74 -10.48 -6.87 -7.06
CA ASP A 74 -11.72 -6.10 -7.04
C ASP A 74 -12.70 -6.53 -8.14
N GLU A 75 -12.17 -6.80 -9.33
CA GLU A 75 -12.94 -7.17 -10.52
C GLU A 75 -13.33 -8.65 -10.55
N THR A 76 -12.57 -9.52 -9.87
CA THR A 76 -12.72 -10.98 -9.96
C THR A 76 -13.60 -11.58 -8.86
N PHE A 77 -13.48 -11.07 -7.63
CA PHE A 77 -14.14 -11.66 -6.47
C PHE A 77 -15.36 -10.84 -6.04
N GLU A 78 -16.42 -11.54 -5.65
CA GLU A 78 -17.60 -10.94 -5.04
C GLU A 78 -17.25 -10.26 -3.70
N GLY A 79 -18.13 -9.38 -3.23
CA GLY A 79 -17.98 -8.65 -1.97
C GLY A 79 -17.94 -7.14 -2.15
N PRO A 80 -17.53 -6.39 -1.11
CA PRO A 80 -17.43 -4.94 -1.16
C PRO A 80 -16.53 -4.46 -2.32
N SER A 81 -16.92 -3.36 -2.96
CA SER A 81 -16.13 -2.72 -4.03
C SER A 81 -14.96 -1.95 -3.40
N ILE A 82 -13.75 -2.16 -3.90
CA ILE A 82 -12.54 -1.44 -3.47
C ILE A 82 -12.38 -0.16 -4.29
N LEU A 83 -12.64 -0.22 -5.60
CA LEU A 83 -12.70 0.95 -6.46
C LEU A 83 -14.11 1.56 -6.44
N PRO A 84 -14.22 2.90 -6.52
CA PRO A 84 -15.50 3.57 -6.76
C PRO A 84 -16.15 3.15 -8.08
N LYS A 85 -17.49 3.17 -8.10
CA LYS A 85 -18.28 2.89 -9.32
C LYS A 85 -18.24 4.06 -10.32
N ASP A 86 -18.23 5.28 -9.80
CA ASP A 86 -18.18 6.47 -10.64
C ASP A 86 -16.82 6.55 -11.38
N PRO A 87 -16.81 6.78 -12.70
CA PRO A 87 -15.57 6.81 -13.47
C PRO A 87 -14.58 7.90 -13.04
N TYR A 88 -15.07 9.06 -12.60
CA TYR A 88 -14.23 10.16 -12.16
C TYR A 88 -13.58 9.81 -10.82
N ASP A 89 -14.36 9.36 -9.84
CA ASP A 89 -13.82 8.95 -8.53
C ASP A 89 -12.83 7.79 -8.67
N ARG A 90 -13.07 6.85 -9.59
CA ARG A 90 -12.14 5.77 -9.91
C ARG A 90 -10.81 6.30 -10.49
N ALA A 91 -10.86 7.34 -11.32
CA ALA A 91 -9.67 8.00 -11.84
C ALA A 91 -8.89 8.72 -10.72
N ILE A 92 -9.57 9.40 -9.80
CA ILE A 92 -8.94 10.04 -8.63
C ILE A 92 -8.29 9.00 -7.71
N ALA A 93 -8.94 7.85 -7.48
CA ALA A 93 -8.37 6.77 -6.67
C ALA A 93 -7.07 6.22 -7.28
N ARG A 94 -7.07 5.99 -8.60
CA ARG A 94 -5.88 5.54 -9.33
C ARG A 94 -4.77 6.60 -9.36
N PHE A 95 -5.12 7.88 -9.46
CA PHE A 95 -4.17 8.98 -9.38
C PHE A 95 -3.43 8.96 -8.02
N TRP A 96 -4.17 8.91 -6.92
CA TRP A 96 -3.56 8.90 -5.58
C TRP A 96 -2.72 7.65 -5.34
N ALA A 97 -3.20 6.46 -5.75
CA ALA A 97 -2.42 5.24 -5.67
C ALA A 97 -1.09 5.34 -6.45
N LYS A 98 -1.12 5.88 -7.68
CA LYS A 98 0.09 6.11 -8.47
C LYS A 98 1.02 7.13 -7.81
N PHE A 99 0.48 8.24 -7.31
CA PHE A 99 1.26 9.25 -6.62
C PHE A 99 2.01 8.66 -5.43
N LEU A 100 1.31 7.88 -4.59
CA LEU A 100 1.89 7.22 -3.42
C LEU A 100 2.99 6.22 -3.81
N ASP A 101 2.79 5.44 -4.87
CA ASP A 101 3.81 4.50 -5.38
C ASP A 101 5.06 5.21 -5.88
N ASP A 102 4.90 6.26 -6.68
CA ASP A 102 6.01 7.05 -7.20
C ASP A 102 6.82 7.73 -6.07
N LYS A 103 6.16 8.07 -4.96
CA LYS A 103 6.76 8.79 -3.82
C LYS A 103 7.30 7.90 -2.71
N MET A 104 6.90 6.62 -2.67
CA MET A 104 7.37 5.68 -1.65
C MET A 104 8.89 5.54 -1.63
N ALA A 105 9.53 5.48 -2.81
CA ALA A 105 10.98 5.37 -2.90
C ALA A 105 11.71 6.60 -2.33
N ALA A 106 11.16 7.81 -2.52
CA ALA A 106 11.71 9.03 -1.96
C ALA A 106 11.64 9.03 -0.43
N VAL A 107 10.48 8.67 0.13
CA VAL A 107 10.30 8.56 1.58
C VAL A 107 11.19 7.46 2.17
N GLY A 108 11.28 6.29 1.54
CA GLY A 108 12.17 5.22 1.98
C GLY A 108 13.64 5.65 2.08
N LYS A 109 14.13 6.44 1.11
CA LYS A 109 15.52 6.95 1.13
C LYS A 109 15.83 7.78 2.37
N SER A 110 14.86 8.50 2.93
CA SER A 110 15.07 9.31 4.13
C SER A 110 15.46 8.47 5.36
N PHE A 111 15.06 7.19 5.39
CA PHE A 111 15.38 6.25 6.47
C PHE A 111 16.66 5.47 6.24
N PHE A 112 16.93 5.09 4.98
CA PHE A 112 18.04 4.17 4.65
C PHE A 112 19.34 4.86 4.20
N LEU A 113 19.27 6.08 3.66
CA LEU A 113 20.48 6.85 3.29
C LEU A 113 21.11 7.52 4.53
N LYS A 114 22.32 8.06 4.36
CA LYS A 114 23.09 8.76 5.41
C LYS A 114 23.71 10.04 4.87
N GLY A 115 23.98 10.99 5.77
CA GLY A 115 24.65 12.26 5.44
C GLY A 115 23.77 13.20 4.60
N GLU A 116 24.39 13.97 3.71
CA GLU A 116 23.71 15.01 2.92
C GLU A 116 22.55 14.47 2.07
N GLU A 117 22.69 13.25 1.53
CA GLU A 117 21.63 12.61 0.74
C GLU A 117 20.40 12.27 1.59
N GLN A 118 20.62 11.94 2.87
CA GLN A 118 19.53 11.66 3.80
C GLN A 118 18.75 12.94 4.10
N GLU A 119 19.44 14.06 4.34
CA GLU A 119 18.79 15.34 4.61
C GLU A 119 17.93 15.81 3.41
N LYS A 120 18.44 15.69 2.18
CA LYS A 120 17.66 15.97 0.96
C LYS A 120 16.42 15.08 0.84
N ALA A 121 16.56 13.79 1.15
CA ALA A 121 15.44 12.86 1.13
C ALA A 121 14.41 13.16 2.23
N LYS A 122 14.82 13.65 3.39
CA LYS A 122 13.91 14.11 4.45
C LYS A 122 13.11 15.33 4.02
N GLU A 123 13.76 16.31 3.39
CA GLU A 123 13.07 17.49 2.84
C GLU A 123 12.03 17.10 1.79
N GLU A 124 12.38 16.21 0.86
CA GLU A 124 11.44 15.69 -0.14
C GLU A 124 10.28 14.92 0.54
N ALA A 125 10.59 14.06 1.51
CA ALA A 125 9.59 13.31 2.26
C ALA A 125 8.62 14.24 3.01
N TYR A 126 9.14 15.32 3.60
CA TYR A 126 8.33 16.32 4.29
C TYR A 126 7.33 17.01 3.35
N GLU A 127 7.77 17.43 2.16
CA GLU A 127 6.86 18.03 1.18
C GLU A 127 5.80 17.04 0.67
N ILE A 128 6.16 15.75 0.53
CA ILE A 128 5.19 14.69 0.20
C ILE A 128 4.14 14.56 1.31
N LEU A 129 4.57 14.46 2.58
CA LEU A 129 3.66 14.35 3.72
C LEU A 129 2.73 15.56 3.82
N LYS A 130 3.25 16.76 3.58
CA LYS A 130 2.45 18.00 3.54
C LYS A 130 1.39 18.00 2.44
N ILE A 131 1.68 17.44 1.26
CA ILE A 131 0.69 17.28 0.20
C ILE A 131 -0.44 16.35 0.67
N LEU A 132 -0.09 15.23 1.31
CA LEU A 132 -1.07 14.27 1.82
C LEU A 132 -1.91 14.86 2.95
N ASP A 133 -1.32 15.60 3.88
CA ASP A 133 -2.04 16.25 4.98
C ASP A 133 -3.02 17.31 4.48
N ASN A 134 -2.66 18.07 3.45
CA ASN A 134 -3.56 19.04 2.84
C ASN A 134 -4.73 18.36 2.12
N GLU A 135 -4.48 17.25 1.41
CA GLU A 135 -5.53 16.48 0.76
C GLU A 135 -6.51 15.87 1.77
N LEU A 136 -5.98 15.34 2.88
CA LEU A 136 -6.75 14.65 3.93
C LEU A 136 -7.24 15.58 5.04
N LYS A 137 -7.10 16.90 4.90
CA LYS A 137 -7.43 17.86 5.95
C LYS A 137 -8.92 17.80 6.34
N ASP A 138 -9.79 17.81 5.34
CA ASP A 138 -11.24 17.78 5.50
C ASP A 138 -11.84 16.43 5.09
N LYS A 139 -10.98 15.43 4.85
CA LYS A 139 -11.37 14.10 4.38
C LYS A 139 -10.90 13.03 5.36
N LYS A 140 -11.76 12.04 5.61
CA LYS A 140 -11.34 10.85 6.35
C LYS A 140 -10.47 9.92 5.51
N LEU A 141 -10.71 9.90 4.20
CA LEU A 141 -10.14 8.97 3.23
C LEU A 141 -9.83 9.69 1.92
N PHE A 142 -9.04 9.08 1.05
CA PHE A 142 -8.62 9.72 -0.21
C PHE A 142 -9.79 9.97 -1.18
N VAL A 143 -10.75 9.04 -1.23
CA VAL A 143 -11.90 9.13 -2.16
C VAL A 143 -13.19 8.69 -1.47
N GLY A 144 -14.15 9.60 -1.38
CA GLY A 144 -15.44 9.36 -0.74
C GLY A 144 -15.31 9.01 0.75
N ASP A 145 -16.30 8.26 1.25
CA ASP A 145 -16.45 7.97 2.69
C ASP A 145 -16.16 6.49 3.04
N LYS A 146 -15.64 5.71 2.10
CA LYS A 146 -15.36 4.27 2.28
C LYS A 146 -13.92 3.94 1.96
N PHE A 147 -13.29 3.17 2.83
CA PHE A 147 -11.92 2.71 2.65
C PHE A 147 -11.81 1.95 1.32
N GLY A 148 -10.86 2.35 0.48
CA GLY A 148 -10.76 1.84 -0.88
C GLY A 148 -9.35 1.84 -1.46
N PHE A 149 -9.27 1.84 -2.78
CA PHE A 149 -8.04 1.59 -3.54
C PHE A 149 -6.86 2.52 -3.18
N ALA A 150 -7.11 3.82 -3.02
CA ALA A 150 -6.08 4.78 -2.65
C ALA A 150 -5.64 4.63 -1.19
N ASP A 151 -6.56 4.32 -0.28
CA ASP A 151 -6.25 4.10 1.13
C ASP A 151 -5.42 2.82 1.34
N ILE A 152 -5.69 1.76 0.55
CA ILE A 152 -4.84 0.57 0.48
C ILE A 152 -3.42 0.95 0.05
N ALA A 153 -3.27 1.76 -1.00
CA ALA A 153 -1.96 2.21 -1.46
C ALA A 153 -1.22 3.05 -0.41
N ALA A 154 -1.95 3.79 0.43
CA ALA A 154 -1.40 4.68 1.46
C ALA A 154 -0.86 3.94 2.69
N ASN A 155 -0.96 2.60 2.77
CA ASN A 155 -0.52 1.82 3.92
C ASN A 155 0.94 2.08 4.34
N PHE A 156 1.82 2.38 3.38
CA PHE A 156 3.21 2.72 3.66
C PHE A 156 3.30 4.02 4.48
N MET A 157 2.57 5.04 4.06
CA MET A 157 2.58 6.34 4.74
C MET A 157 1.87 6.28 6.09
N GLY A 158 0.79 5.48 6.20
CA GLY A 158 -0.02 5.40 7.42
C GLY A 158 0.48 4.42 8.49
N ILE A 159 1.34 3.46 8.15
CA ILE A 159 1.84 2.44 9.09
C ILE A 159 3.36 2.37 9.09
N TRP A 160 3.97 2.23 7.90
CA TRP A 160 5.39 1.92 7.80
C TRP A 160 6.30 3.10 8.10
N VAL A 161 5.85 4.33 7.85
CA VAL A 161 6.60 5.54 8.25
C VAL A 161 6.91 5.50 9.74
N GLU A 162 5.92 5.26 10.61
CA GLU A 162 6.14 5.20 12.06
C GLU A 162 7.11 4.07 12.46
N VAL A 163 6.95 2.89 11.85
CA VAL A 163 7.86 1.75 12.06
C VAL A 163 9.29 2.11 11.66
N PHE A 164 9.48 2.80 10.54
CA PHE A 164 10.81 3.22 10.09
C PHE A 164 11.38 4.36 10.91
N GLU A 165 10.57 5.30 11.41
CA GLU A 165 11.03 6.33 12.33
C GLU A 165 11.60 5.70 13.61
N GLU A 166 10.86 4.76 14.21
CA GLU A 166 11.31 4.04 15.41
C GLU A 166 12.58 3.22 15.15
N ALA A 167 12.61 2.43 14.06
CA ALA A 167 13.74 1.55 13.76
C ALA A 167 15.02 2.30 13.37
N SER A 168 14.90 3.44 12.68
CA SER A 168 16.05 4.20 12.17
C SER A 168 16.50 5.34 13.09
N GLY A 169 15.65 5.76 14.04
CA GLY A 169 15.83 6.97 14.85
C GLY A 169 15.67 8.28 14.07
N VAL A 170 15.19 8.21 12.83
CA VAL A 170 14.98 9.38 11.96
C VAL A 170 13.53 9.82 12.10
N VAL A 171 13.31 11.06 12.50
CA VAL A 171 11.96 11.64 12.58
C VAL A 171 11.70 12.48 11.33
N LEU A 172 10.65 12.14 10.58
CA LEU A 172 10.12 12.92 9.47
C LEU A 172 8.95 13.79 9.93
N VAL A 173 8.15 13.29 10.87
CA VAL A 173 6.98 13.99 11.41
C VAL A 173 7.37 14.74 12.69
N THR A 174 7.78 16.00 12.56
CA THR A 174 7.89 16.89 13.72
C THR A 174 6.51 17.48 14.05
N CYS A 175 6.02 17.21 15.27
CA CYS A 175 4.93 17.76 16.11
C CYS A 175 3.89 18.81 15.62
N HIS A 176 3.87 19.28 14.37
CA HIS A 176 2.99 20.35 13.87
C HIS A 176 2.10 19.92 12.70
N THR A 177 2.26 18.70 12.20
CA THR A 177 1.30 18.05 11.31
C THR A 177 0.57 16.94 12.08
N PRO A 178 -0.77 17.00 12.20
CA PRO A 178 -1.51 15.91 12.80
C PRO A 178 -1.29 14.67 11.97
N LYS A 179 -0.75 13.62 12.59
CA LYS A 179 -0.53 12.32 11.96
C LYS A 179 -1.79 11.88 11.21
N PRO A 180 -1.72 11.53 9.91
CA PRO A 180 -2.84 10.93 9.21
C PRO A 180 -3.03 9.51 9.75
N ASP A 181 -3.76 9.39 10.86
CA ASP A 181 -4.22 8.12 11.40
C ASP A 181 -5.41 7.63 10.55
N VAL A 182 -5.10 7.17 9.34
CA VAL A 182 -6.07 6.64 8.37
C VAL A 182 -6.82 5.44 8.96
N MET A 183 -6.19 4.67 9.86
CA MET A 183 -6.79 3.49 10.49
C MET A 183 -7.75 3.84 11.62
N ALA A 184 -7.44 4.79 12.51
CA ALA A 184 -8.41 5.25 13.52
C ALA A 184 -9.57 6.01 12.91
N ARG A 185 -9.34 6.74 11.81
CA ARG A 185 -10.41 7.44 11.06
C ARG A 185 -11.37 6.49 10.35
N ALA A 186 -10.93 5.27 10.01
CA ALA A 186 -11.79 4.22 9.45
C ALA A 186 -12.62 3.46 10.52
N GLN A 187 -12.25 3.56 11.80
CA GLN A 187 -12.91 2.83 12.91
C GLN A 187 -14.04 3.62 13.60
N THR A 188 -14.27 4.89 13.26
CA THR A 188 -15.40 5.66 13.79
C THR A 188 -16.64 5.47 12.91
N PRO A 189 -17.71 4.81 13.39
CA PRO A 189 -18.99 4.77 12.68
C PRO A 189 -19.51 6.21 12.53
N PRO A 190 -20.34 6.50 11.50
CA PRO A 190 -21.08 7.75 11.49
C PRO A 190 -21.95 7.81 12.75
N ASP A 191 -21.79 8.88 13.53
CA ASP A 191 -22.77 9.23 14.55
C ASP A 191 -24.14 9.32 13.88
N THR A 192 -25.11 8.60 14.46
CA THR A 192 -26.52 8.52 14.05
C THR A 192 -27.19 9.86 13.97
#